data_AF-A0A1U8PNE8-F1
#
_entry.id   AF-A0A1U8PNE8-F1
#
_cell.length_a   1.000
_cell.length_b   1.000
_cell.length_c   1.000
_cell.angle_alpha   90.00
_cell.angle_beta   90.00
_cell.angle_gamma   90.00
#
_symmetry.space_group_name_H-M   'P 1'
#
loop_
_entity.id
_entity.type
_entity.pdbx_description
1 polymer ?
#
loop_
_entity_poly.entity_id
_entity_poly.type
_entity_poly.pdbx_seq_one_letter_code
_entity_poly.pdbx_strand_id
1 'polypeptide(L)'
;MLLKVAPAFSLVNSQVEPQSLPLFSSVPSAQSASSFLRLSSPSNGVGSAVVFASKGSENKPLTGVVFEPFEEVKKELNLVPTLPQVSLARQKFSEECEAAINQQINVESSISYGYHAMFAYFDRDNVALEGFAKFFNELSLRDRGQVEKLMRYQNKRGGRVQLLEISLPLSEFDHGVKGHALHAMEFALSMEKIANARLLHVHRIALRNHDAQLADFVESEFLSMQVEAIKKIAEHVSQLRRVGAGHGVWHFNQMLLREGGIA
;
A
#
# COMPACT_ATOMS: atom_id res chain seq x y z
N MET A 1 -36.65 -15.46 -42.12
CA MET A 1 -36.13 -14.17 -42.65
C MET A 1 -34.61 -14.14 -42.51
N LEU A 2 -33.91 -13.30 -43.27
CA LEU A 2 -32.45 -13.29 -43.37
C LEU A 2 -31.80 -12.36 -42.34
N LEU A 3 -30.80 -12.83 -41.61
CA LEU A 3 -29.72 -12.01 -41.05
C LEU A 3 -28.39 -12.75 -41.22
N LYS A 4 -27.49 -12.17 -42.03
CA LYS A 4 -26.06 -12.55 -42.10
C LYS A 4 -25.26 -11.64 -41.18
N VAL A 5 -24.14 -12.13 -40.64
CA VAL A 5 -23.18 -11.32 -39.87
C VAL A 5 -21.76 -11.63 -40.33
N ALA A 6 -21.00 -10.58 -40.67
CA ALA A 6 -19.53 -10.54 -40.86
C ALA A 6 -18.94 -11.45 -41.98
N PRO A 7 -17.62 -11.37 -42.27
CA PRO A 7 -16.59 -10.36 -41.94
C PRO A 7 -16.21 -9.56 -43.23
N ALA A 8 -15.01 -9.01 -43.53
CA ALA A 8 -13.67 -8.98 -42.91
C ALA A 8 -12.75 -7.88 -43.52
N PHE A 9 -11.64 -7.54 -42.83
CA PHE A 9 -10.30 -7.15 -43.38
C PHE A 9 -10.15 -5.87 -44.27
N SER A 10 -8.99 -5.18 -44.35
CA SER A 10 -7.73 -5.22 -43.54
C SER A 10 -6.75 -4.06 -43.82
N LEU A 11 -6.09 -3.56 -42.76
CA LEU A 11 -4.65 -3.22 -42.60
C LEU A 11 -3.87 -2.25 -43.53
N VAL A 12 -2.69 -1.86 -42.98
CA VAL A 12 -1.55 -1.09 -43.54
C VAL A 12 -1.71 0.44 -43.45
N ASN A 13 -1.01 1.23 -42.61
CA ASN A 13 0.29 1.21 -41.88
C ASN A 13 1.50 1.79 -42.64
N SER A 14 1.97 2.99 -42.24
CA SER A 14 3.40 3.37 -42.28
C SER A 14 3.74 4.64 -41.47
N GLN A 15 4.54 4.47 -40.41
CA GLN A 15 5.71 5.30 -40.03
C GLN A 15 5.63 6.85 -39.94
N VAL A 16 5.80 7.37 -38.71
CA VAL A 16 6.73 8.49 -38.37
C VAL A 16 7.43 8.13 -37.04
N GLU A 17 8.65 8.61 -36.81
CA GLU A 17 9.53 8.21 -35.68
C GLU A 17 9.23 8.94 -34.35
N PRO A 18 9.59 8.34 -33.19
CA PRO A 18 9.61 9.02 -31.90
C PRO A 18 10.95 9.76 -31.67
N GLN A 19 10.90 11.06 -31.38
CA GLN A 19 12.09 11.84 -31.03
C GLN A 19 12.58 11.57 -29.60
N SER A 20 13.89 11.42 -29.43
CA SER A 20 14.54 11.17 -28.15
C SER A 20 14.79 12.46 -27.35
N LEU A 21 14.43 12.46 -26.07
CA LEU A 21 14.82 13.50 -25.11
C LEU A 21 16.06 13.04 -24.32
N PRO A 22 17.13 13.86 -24.21
CA PRO A 22 18.38 13.47 -23.56
C PRO A 22 18.34 13.59 -22.03
N LEU A 23 19.23 12.85 -21.37
CA LEU A 23 19.53 13.04 -19.95
C LEU A 23 20.27 14.37 -19.73
N PHE A 24 20.03 15.02 -18.59
CA PHE A 24 20.87 16.12 -18.11
C PHE A 24 21.83 15.65 -17.01
N SER A 25 23.11 15.96 -17.19
CA SER A 25 24.18 15.66 -16.24
C SER A 25 25.15 16.84 -16.10
N SER A 26 25.54 17.12 -14.86
CA SER A 26 26.88 17.60 -14.44
C SER A 26 27.54 18.80 -15.15
N VAL A 27 27.55 19.94 -14.44
CA VAL A 27 28.64 20.95 -14.23
C VAL A 27 29.65 21.26 -15.36
N PRO A 28 29.98 22.55 -15.59
CA PRO A 28 31.33 22.99 -15.18
C PRO A 28 31.51 24.46 -14.67
N SER A 29 32.36 24.59 -13.64
CA SER A 29 33.41 25.61 -13.39
C SER A 29 33.16 27.13 -13.24
N ALA A 30 33.35 27.60 -11.98
CA ALA A 30 34.26 28.66 -11.51
C ALA A 30 34.31 30.12 -12.07
N GLN A 31 34.05 31.08 -11.16
CA GLN A 31 34.90 32.25 -10.79
C GLN A 31 34.22 32.95 -9.58
N SER A 32 34.80 33.05 -8.37
CA SER A 32 36.02 33.75 -7.92
C SER A 32 35.91 35.28 -7.90
N ALA A 33 35.56 35.84 -6.74
CA ALA A 33 35.72 37.26 -6.40
C ALA A 33 35.85 37.43 -4.87
N SER A 34 37.00 37.89 -4.40
CA SER A 34 37.30 38.12 -2.98
C SER A 34 37.37 39.62 -2.65
N SER A 35 36.79 40.05 -1.53
CA SER A 35 37.01 41.39 -0.97
C SER A 35 37.04 41.38 0.57
N PHE A 36 38.18 41.70 1.15
CA PHE A 36 38.34 42.00 2.58
C PHE A 36 38.38 43.52 2.80
N LEU A 37 37.58 44.03 3.73
CA LEU A 37 37.77 45.35 4.34
C LEU A 37 37.62 45.17 5.86
N ARG A 38 38.70 44.91 6.59
CA ARG A 38 39.60 45.91 7.22
C ARG A 38 38.84 46.94 8.07
N LEU A 39 38.91 46.72 9.38
CA LEU A 39 38.50 47.65 10.43
C LEU A 39 39.48 48.83 10.52
N SER A 40 38.97 50.03 10.73
CA SER A 40 39.76 51.21 11.11
C SER A 40 39.01 52.06 12.12
N SER A 41 39.73 52.57 13.12
CA SER A 41 39.23 53.51 14.12
C SER A 41 39.71 54.94 13.83
N PRO A 42 38.87 55.93 14.15
CA PRO A 42 39.36 57.13 14.83
C PRO A 42 38.48 57.51 16.04
N SER A 43 38.80 58.63 16.68
CA SER A 43 38.35 58.98 18.04
C SER A 43 37.33 60.13 18.13
N ASN A 44 36.72 60.24 19.30
CA ASN A 44 36.06 61.41 19.91
C ASN A 44 34.99 62.18 19.10
N GLY A 45 33.74 62.00 19.51
CA GLY A 45 32.63 62.95 19.27
C GLY A 45 31.57 62.80 20.36
N VAL A 46 31.10 63.90 20.94
CA VAL A 46 30.07 63.88 21.99
C VAL A 46 28.68 63.83 21.35
N GLY A 47 27.89 62.80 21.68
CA GLY A 47 26.49 62.69 21.26
C GLY A 47 25.73 61.70 22.13
N SER A 48 24.70 62.18 22.84
CA SER A 48 23.86 61.32 23.68
C SER A 48 22.83 60.58 22.81
N ALA A 49 23.00 59.26 22.67
CA ALA A 49 22.06 58.39 21.97
C ALA A 49 21.53 57.32 22.95
N VAL A 50 20.35 57.55 23.53
CA VAL A 50 19.70 56.61 24.45
C VAL A 50 19.09 55.47 23.64
N VAL A 51 19.82 54.35 23.53
CA VAL A 51 19.34 53.13 22.87
C VAL A 51 18.38 52.39 23.81
N PHE A 52 17.08 52.54 23.59
CA PHE A 52 16.07 51.70 24.24
C PHE A 52 16.11 50.29 23.65
N ALA A 53 16.87 49.40 24.31
CA ALA A 53 16.80 47.96 24.03
C ALA A 53 15.43 47.42 24.48
N SER A 54 14.52 47.20 23.53
CA SER A 54 13.27 46.48 23.79
C SER A 54 13.60 45.05 24.22
N LYS A 55 13.54 44.78 25.52
CA LYS A 55 13.95 43.50 26.09
C LYS A 55 12.83 42.48 25.90
N GLY A 56 12.78 41.88 24.70
CA GLY A 56 12.00 40.67 24.38
C GLY A 56 12.46 39.48 25.22
N SER A 57 12.10 39.50 26.50
CA SER A 57 12.74 38.76 27.57
C SER A 57 11.98 37.47 27.89
N GLU A 58 12.04 36.48 26.99
CA GLU A 58 11.77 35.08 27.36
C GLU A 58 12.91 34.52 28.23
N ASN A 59 13.15 35.18 29.37
CA ASN A 59 14.06 34.75 30.42
C ASN A 59 13.45 33.57 31.19
N LYS A 60 13.22 32.43 30.53
CA LYS A 60 13.06 31.17 31.26
C LYS A 60 14.40 30.89 31.96
N PRO A 61 14.43 30.69 33.30
CA PRO A 61 15.67 30.38 34.00
C PRO A 61 16.23 29.05 33.51
N LEU A 62 17.55 28.87 33.62
CA LEU A 62 18.24 27.59 33.32
C LEU A 62 18.01 26.56 34.45
N THR A 63 16.74 26.27 34.73
CA THR A 63 16.32 25.12 35.54
C THR A 63 16.54 23.85 34.75
N GLY A 64 17.18 22.83 35.35
CA GLY A 64 17.38 21.50 34.76
C GLY A 64 16.11 20.65 34.64
N VAL A 65 14.95 21.29 34.47
CA VAL A 65 13.64 20.65 34.29
C VAL A 65 13.45 20.42 32.79
N VAL A 66 13.47 19.14 32.38
CA VAL A 66 13.48 18.73 30.96
C VAL A 66 12.06 18.61 30.39
N PHE A 67 11.04 18.46 31.24
CA PHE A 67 9.65 18.24 30.88
C PHE A 67 8.74 18.83 31.98
N GLU A 68 7.69 19.54 31.59
CA GLU A 68 6.72 20.18 32.49
C GLU A 68 5.31 19.67 32.20
N PRO A 69 4.92 18.48 32.71
CA PRO A 69 3.74 17.74 32.25
C PRO A 69 2.45 18.58 32.23
N PHE A 70 2.20 19.35 33.30
CA PHE A 70 0.99 20.15 33.44
C PHE A 70 0.98 21.44 32.61
N GLU A 71 2.13 21.92 32.12
CA GLU A 71 2.19 23.05 31.18
C GLU A 71 2.08 22.58 29.73
N GLU A 72 2.66 21.42 29.42
CA GLU A 72 2.63 20.85 28.07
C GLU A 72 1.26 20.25 27.75
N VAL A 73 0.64 19.52 28.68
CA VAL A 73 -0.69 18.91 28.51
C VAL A 73 -1.81 19.96 28.35
N LYS A 74 -1.64 21.21 28.82
CA LYS A 74 -2.63 22.29 28.57
C LYS A 74 -2.89 22.51 27.07
N LYS A 75 -1.89 22.30 26.22
CA LYS A 75 -2.04 22.44 24.76
C LYS A 75 -2.94 21.34 24.19
N GLU A 76 -2.64 20.08 24.52
CA GLU A 76 -3.44 18.92 24.09
C GLU A 76 -4.86 18.97 24.69
N LEU A 77 -5.01 19.37 25.95
CA LEU A 77 -6.30 19.48 26.65
C LEU A 77 -7.25 20.48 25.95
N ASN A 78 -6.71 21.61 25.48
CA ASN A 78 -7.47 22.60 24.71
C ASN A 78 -7.83 22.14 23.28
N LEU A 79 -7.22 21.05 22.79
CA LEU A 79 -7.49 20.46 21.48
C LEU A 79 -8.43 19.25 21.55
N VAL A 80 -8.84 18.79 22.74
CA VAL A 80 -9.78 17.68 22.92
C VAL A 80 -11.13 18.03 22.28
N PRO A 81 -11.62 17.27 21.26
CA PRO A 81 -12.87 17.61 20.58
C PRO A 81 -14.09 17.52 21.48
N THR A 82 -14.95 18.54 21.43
CA THR A 82 -16.23 18.59 22.16
C THR A 82 -17.43 18.10 21.34
N LEU A 83 -17.30 18.00 20.01
CA LEU A 83 -18.34 17.52 19.11
C LEU A 83 -18.32 15.99 19.01
N PRO A 84 -19.42 15.27 19.30
CA PRO A 84 -19.44 13.80 19.39
C PRO A 84 -19.19 13.08 18.06
N GLN A 85 -19.24 13.79 16.93
CA GLN A 85 -18.91 13.24 15.61
C GLN A 85 -17.40 13.19 15.34
N VAL A 86 -16.60 13.98 16.06
CA VAL A 86 -15.14 14.10 15.88
C VAL A 86 -14.43 13.03 16.73
N SER A 87 -13.34 12.48 16.22
CA SER A 87 -12.61 11.42 16.91
C SER A 87 -11.66 11.98 17.98
N LEU A 88 -11.84 11.54 19.23
CA LEU A 88 -10.97 11.89 20.36
C LEU A 88 -9.56 11.26 20.26
N ALA A 89 -9.38 10.22 19.45
CA ALA A 89 -8.14 9.45 19.34
C ALA A 89 -7.28 9.80 18.12
N ARG A 90 -7.73 10.72 17.25
CA ARG A 90 -7.06 11.03 15.98
C ARG A 90 -5.85 11.95 16.19
N GLN A 91 -4.69 11.36 16.43
CA GLN A 91 -3.42 12.09 16.55
C GLN A 91 -2.48 11.76 15.38
N LYS A 92 -1.96 12.81 14.72
CA LYS A 92 -1.00 12.75 13.58
C LYS A 92 -1.37 11.72 12.51
N PHE A 93 -2.66 11.61 12.20
CA PHE A 93 -3.21 10.73 11.16
C PHE A 93 -3.91 11.62 10.13
N SER A 94 -3.36 11.68 8.91
CA SER A 94 -3.86 12.57 7.87
C SER A 94 -5.00 11.94 7.07
N GLU A 95 -5.81 12.79 6.43
CA GLU A 95 -6.87 12.36 5.50
C GLU A 95 -6.32 11.45 4.38
N GLU A 96 -5.06 11.64 3.97
CA GLU A 96 -4.43 10.81 2.94
C GLU A 96 -4.06 9.41 3.46
N CYS A 97 -3.56 9.31 4.70
CA CYS A 97 -3.33 8.03 5.37
C CYS A 97 -4.65 7.26 5.60
N GLU A 98 -5.70 7.96 6.03
CA GLU A 98 -7.05 7.40 6.19
C GLU A 98 -7.63 6.89 4.86
N ALA A 99 -7.54 7.72 3.80
CA ALA A 99 -7.99 7.35 2.47
C ALA A 99 -7.21 6.14 1.90
N ALA A 100 -5.89 6.07 2.13
CA ALA A 100 -5.06 4.95 1.72
C ALA A 100 -5.48 3.64 2.40
N ILE A 101 -5.79 3.66 3.71
CA ILE A 101 -6.32 2.50 4.43
C ILE A 101 -7.71 2.08 3.92
N ASN A 102 -8.62 3.04 3.66
CA ASN A 102 -9.93 2.72 3.06
C ASN A 102 -9.81 2.12 1.65
N GLN A 103 -8.85 2.58 0.84
CA GLN A 103 -8.54 1.96 -0.45
C GLN A 103 -7.98 0.54 -0.31
N GLN A 104 -7.06 0.31 0.63
CA GLN A 104 -6.52 -1.04 0.88
C GLN A 104 -7.59 -2.01 1.38
N ILE A 105 -8.50 -1.55 2.26
CA ILE A 105 -9.68 -2.32 2.71
C ILE A 105 -10.48 -2.83 1.50
N ASN A 106 -10.68 -2.01 0.47
CA ASN A 106 -11.40 -2.46 -0.73
C ASN A 106 -10.57 -3.38 -1.64
N VAL A 107 -9.24 -3.22 -1.67
CA VAL A 107 -8.33 -4.15 -2.38
C VAL A 107 -8.40 -5.55 -1.75
N GLU A 108 -8.18 -5.68 -0.45
CA GLU A 108 -8.24 -6.98 0.23
C GLU A 108 -9.65 -7.60 0.17
N SER A 109 -10.70 -6.79 0.26
CA SER A 109 -12.09 -7.27 0.11
C SER A 109 -12.37 -7.82 -1.29
N SER A 110 -11.82 -7.18 -2.33
CA SER A 110 -11.96 -7.63 -3.73
C SER A 110 -11.18 -8.92 -4.00
N ILE A 111 -9.98 -9.05 -3.43
CA ILE A 111 -9.15 -10.27 -3.54
C ILE A 111 -9.80 -11.43 -2.78
N SER A 112 -10.24 -11.20 -1.54
CA SER A 112 -11.04 -12.12 -0.73
C SER A 112 -12.23 -12.67 -1.49
N TYR A 113 -12.97 -11.82 -2.22
CA TYR A 113 -14.14 -12.24 -3.00
C TYR A 113 -13.76 -12.96 -4.30
N GLY A 114 -12.67 -12.56 -4.96
CA GLY A 114 -12.09 -13.28 -6.10
C GLY A 114 -11.66 -14.71 -5.75
N TYR A 115 -11.02 -14.89 -4.60
CA TYR A 115 -10.69 -16.23 -4.07
C TYR A 115 -11.94 -17.03 -3.69
N HIS A 116 -13.00 -16.39 -3.19
CA HIS A 116 -14.26 -17.09 -2.92
C HIS A 116 -14.93 -17.61 -4.20
N ALA A 117 -14.85 -16.85 -5.30
CA ALA A 117 -15.33 -17.29 -6.61
C ALA A 117 -14.49 -18.44 -7.19
N MET A 118 -13.17 -18.46 -6.96
CA MET A 118 -12.33 -19.61 -7.30
C MET A 118 -12.73 -20.86 -6.50
N PHE A 119 -12.92 -20.75 -5.18
CA PHE A 119 -13.45 -21.84 -4.36
C PHE A 119 -14.74 -22.43 -4.98
N ALA A 120 -15.73 -21.57 -5.25
CA ALA A 120 -17.03 -21.98 -5.82
C ALA A 120 -16.95 -22.52 -7.28
N TYR A 121 -15.80 -22.40 -7.95
CA TYR A 121 -15.53 -23.06 -9.23
C TYR A 121 -14.90 -24.46 -9.03
N PHE A 122 -13.91 -24.59 -8.14
CA PHE A 122 -13.21 -25.86 -7.92
C PHE A 122 -13.98 -26.89 -7.08
N ASP A 123 -14.95 -26.43 -6.30
CA ASP A 123 -15.87 -27.24 -5.48
C ASP A 123 -17.00 -27.92 -6.30
N ARG A 124 -17.14 -27.56 -7.60
CA ARG A 124 -18.16 -28.15 -8.49
C ARG A 124 -17.90 -29.63 -8.73
N ASP A 125 -18.96 -30.43 -8.81
CA ASP A 125 -18.91 -31.88 -9.08
C ASP A 125 -18.22 -32.23 -10.40
N ASN A 126 -18.33 -31.36 -11.41
CA ASN A 126 -17.73 -31.52 -12.72
C ASN A 126 -16.29 -30.95 -12.84
N VAL A 127 -15.74 -30.38 -11.76
CA VAL A 127 -14.33 -29.96 -11.65
C VAL A 127 -13.59 -30.84 -10.63
N ALA A 128 -14.20 -31.11 -9.48
CA ALA A 128 -13.77 -32.08 -8.48
C ALA A 128 -12.30 -31.93 -8.00
N LEU A 129 -11.87 -30.69 -7.75
CA LEU A 129 -10.53 -30.38 -7.23
C LEU A 129 -10.62 -29.81 -5.81
N GLU A 130 -11.06 -30.65 -4.87
CA GLU A 130 -11.26 -30.33 -3.44
C GLU A 130 -10.06 -29.63 -2.77
N GLY A 131 -8.83 -29.97 -3.16
CA GLY A 131 -7.62 -29.35 -2.63
C GLY A 131 -7.44 -27.91 -3.09
N PHE A 132 -7.79 -27.60 -4.35
CA PHE A 132 -7.87 -26.22 -4.83
C PHE A 132 -9.04 -25.47 -4.21
N ALA A 133 -10.22 -26.12 -4.07
CA ALA A 133 -11.38 -25.54 -3.42
C ALA A 133 -11.06 -25.10 -1.98
N LYS A 134 -10.51 -26.01 -1.17
CA LYS A 134 -10.00 -25.74 0.19
C LYS A 134 -8.99 -24.58 0.20
N PHE A 135 -7.96 -24.65 -0.65
CA PHE A 135 -6.88 -23.66 -0.71
C PHE A 135 -7.39 -22.24 -1.02
N PHE A 136 -8.30 -22.09 -1.98
CA PHE A 136 -8.89 -20.79 -2.30
C PHE A 136 -9.88 -20.30 -1.25
N ASN A 137 -10.59 -21.20 -0.56
CA ASN A 137 -11.40 -20.82 0.60
C ASN A 137 -10.52 -20.33 1.77
N GLU A 138 -9.38 -20.98 2.04
CA GLU A 138 -8.41 -20.53 3.05
C GLU A 138 -7.83 -19.15 2.71
N LEU A 139 -7.44 -18.90 1.45
CA LEU A 139 -7.00 -17.58 0.98
C LEU A 139 -8.11 -16.52 1.13
N SER A 140 -9.35 -16.84 0.76
CA SER A 140 -10.50 -15.96 0.96
C SER A 140 -10.71 -15.59 2.44
N LEU A 141 -10.57 -16.56 3.34
CA LEU A 141 -10.69 -16.34 4.78
C LEU A 141 -9.52 -15.54 5.37
N ARG A 142 -8.29 -15.80 4.93
CA ARG A 142 -7.08 -15.03 5.27
C ARG A 142 -7.28 -13.55 4.93
N ASP A 143 -7.74 -13.25 3.72
CA ASP A 143 -7.85 -11.87 3.22
C ASP A 143 -9.02 -11.12 3.86
N ARG A 144 -10.12 -11.82 4.19
CA ARG A 144 -11.15 -11.25 5.07
C ARG A 144 -10.62 -10.92 6.48
N GLY A 145 -9.63 -11.68 6.97
CA GLY A 145 -8.87 -11.34 8.17
C GLY A 145 -7.99 -10.10 8.00
N GLN A 146 -7.34 -9.93 6.84
CA GLN A 146 -6.58 -8.72 6.49
C GLN A 146 -7.48 -7.48 6.44
N VAL A 147 -8.67 -7.59 5.81
CA VAL A 147 -9.72 -6.56 5.82
C VAL A 147 -10.08 -6.14 7.24
N GLU A 148 -10.36 -7.10 8.14
CA GLU A 148 -10.72 -6.76 9.52
C GLU A 148 -9.54 -6.12 10.29
N LYS A 149 -8.30 -6.58 10.06
CA LYS A 149 -7.09 -5.99 10.65
C LYS A 149 -6.96 -4.52 10.26
N LEU A 150 -7.15 -4.19 8.98
CA LEU A 150 -7.15 -2.81 8.46
C LEU A 150 -8.30 -1.96 9.05
N MET A 151 -9.52 -2.51 9.14
CA MET A 151 -10.67 -1.80 9.74
C MET A 151 -10.45 -1.48 11.22
N ARG A 152 -9.94 -2.45 12.00
CA ARG A 152 -9.59 -2.26 13.42
C ARG A 152 -8.49 -1.19 13.56
N TYR A 153 -7.50 -1.18 12.66
CA TYR A 153 -6.45 -0.16 12.64
C TYR A 153 -6.97 1.24 12.30
N GLN A 154 -7.81 1.37 11.28
CA GLN A 154 -8.45 2.64 10.88
C GLN A 154 -9.16 3.29 12.08
N ASN A 155 -9.97 2.50 12.79
CA ASN A 155 -10.69 2.96 13.98
C ASN A 155 -9.73 3.26 15.16
N LYS A 156 -8.67 2.45 15.36
CA LYS A 156 -7.62 2.67 16.37
C LYS A 156 -6.86 4.00 16.18
N ARG A 157 -6.61 4.41 14.93
CA ARG A 157 -6.02 5.73 14.59
C ARG A 157 -7.02 6.89 14.59
N GLY A 158 -8.28 6.63 14.93
CA GLY A 158 -9.31 7.65 14.98
C GLY A 158 -9.87 8.06 13.61
N GLY A 159 -9.67 7.23 12.58
CA GLY A 159 -10.32 7.36 11.28
C GLY A 159 -11.77 6.85 11.25
N ARG A 160 -12.30 6.76 10.04
CA ARG A 160 -13.62 6.28 9.66
C ARG A 160 -13.45 5.27 8.54
N VAL A 161 -13.84 4.01 8.81
CA VAL A 161 -13.92 2.98 7.77
C VAL A 161 -14.97 3.39 6.74
N GLN A 162 -14.57 3.43 5.47
CA GLN A 162 -15.46 3.63 4.33
C GLN A 162 -15.41 2.37 3.48
N LEU A 163 -16.47 1.56 3.54
CA LEU A 163 -16.65 0.42 2.64
C LEU A 163 -17.07 0.95 1.27
N LEU A 164 -16.38 0.48 0.23
CA LEU A 164 -16.59 0.87 -1.15
C LEU A 164 -17.23 -0.28 -1.95
N GLU A 165 -17.52 -0.04 -3.23
CA GLU A 165 -18.04 -1.07 -4.12
C GLU A 165 -16.97 -2.12 -4.45
N ILE A 166 -17.38 -3.39 -4.39
CA ILE A 166 -16.57 -4.55 -4.79
C ILE A 166 -17.12 -5.05 -6.13
N SER A 167 -16.29 -5.02 -7.17
CA SER A 167 -16.65 -5.49 -8.51
C SER A 167 -16.89 -7.01 -8.53
N LEU A 168 -17.88 -7.44 -9.31
CA LEU A 168 -18.20 -8.87 -9.50
C LEU A 168 -16.97 -9.65 -10.04
N PRO A 169 -16.53 -10.74 -9.38
CA PRO A 169 -15.42 -11.56 -9.85
C PRO A 169 -15.82 -12.47 -11.02
N LEU A 170 -14.80 -13.06 -11.67
CA LEU A 170 -15.02 -14.11 -12.68
C LEU A 170 -15.58 -15.38 -12.01
N SER A 171 -16.58 -16.00 -12.64
CA SER A 171 -17.20 -17.26 -12.18
C SER A 171 -16.65 -18.51 -12.87
N GLU A 172 -15.98 -18.35 -14.02
CA GLU A 172 -15.42 -19.44 -14.82
C GLU A 172 -13.90 -19.27 -14.95
N PHE A 173 -13.16 -20.35 -14.72
CA PHE A 173 -11.70 -20.37 -14.75
C PHE A 173 -11.12 -21.39 -15.74
N ASP A 174 -11.94 -21.97 -16.62
CA ASP A 174 -11.43 -22.88 -17.66
C ASP A 174 -10.60 -22.12 -18.72
N HIS A 175 -9.57 -22.78 -19.26
CA HIS A 175 -8.59 -22.17 -20.15
C HIS A 175 -7.93 -23.24 -21.03
N GLY A 176 -8.40 -23.42 -22.26
CA GLY A 176 -8.07 -24.56 -23.14
C GLY A 176 -6.57 -24.88 -23.35
N VAL A 177 -5.64 -23.92 -23.22
CA VAL A 177 -4.19 -24.18 -23.31
C VAL A 177 -3.52 -24.53 -21.97
N LYS A 178 -4.06 -24.07 -20.82
CA LYS A 178 -3.42 -24.19 -19.50
C LYS A 178 -4.12 -25.20 -18.58
N GLY A 179 -5.41 -25.43 -18.81
CA GLY A 179 -6.32 -26.02 -17.82
C GLY A 179 -6.63 -25.04 -16.68
N HIS A 180 -7.78 -25.23 -16.05
CA HIS A 180 -8.27 -24.39 -14.95
C HIS A 180 -7.28 -24.26 -13.78
N ALA A 181 -6.64 -25.35 -13.37
CA ALA A 181 -5.77 -25.38 -12.19
C ALA A 181 -4.55 -24.47 -12.31
N LEU A 182 -3.84 -24.53 -13.45
CA LEU A 182 -2.70 -23.64 -13.71
C LEU A 182 -3.18 -22.21 -13.97
N HIS A 183 -4.30 -22.02 -14.67
CA HIS A 183 -4.82 -20.67 -14.92
C HIS A 183 -5.18 -19.93 -13.63
N ALA A 184 -5.92 -20.57 -12.73
CA ALA A 184 -6.31 -19.99 -11.44
C ALA A 184 -5.09 -19.72 -10.54
N MET A 185 -4.11 -20.64 -10.49
CA MET A 185 -2.91 -20.43 -9.68
C MET A 185 -2.01 -19.29 -10.23
N GLU A 186 -1.97 -19.08 -11.55
CA GLU A 186 -1.32 -17.91 -12.17
C GLU A 186 -2.10 -16.60 -11.94
N PHE A 187 -3.44 -16.65 -11.91
CA PHE A 187 -4.27 -15.50 -11.56
C PHE A 187 -4.10 -15.13 -10.08
N ALA A 188 -4.09 -16.10 -9.17
CA ALA A 188 -3.78 -15.92 -7.76
C ALA A 188 -2.41 -15.26 -7.55
N LEU A 189 -1.35 -15.76 -8.21
CA LEU A 189 -0.01 -15.15 -8.18
C LEU A 189 0.00 -13.70 -8.68
N SER A 190 -0.94 -13.35 -9.56
CA SER A 190 -1.09 -11.99 -10.08
C SER A 190 -1.84 -11.09 -9.10
N MET A 191 -2.88 -11.60 -8.41
CA MET A 191 -3.56 -10.89 -7.32
C MET A 191 -2.59 -10.58 -6.17
N GLU A 192 -1.83 -11.56 -5.66
CA GLU A 192 -0.88 -11.35 -4.56
C GLU A 192 0.18 -10.28 -4.88
N LYS A 193 0.62 -10.20 -6.14
CA LYS A 193 1.57 -9.18 -6.60
C LYS A 193 0.95 -7.79 -6.69
N ILE A 194 -0.34 -7.71 -7.05
CA ILE A 194 -1.09 -6.45 -7.07
C ILE A 194 -1.38 -5.98 -5.62
N ALA A 195 -1.74 -6.89 -4.71
CA ALA A 195 -1.92 -6.59 -3.28
C ALA A 195 -0.64 -5.99 -2.68
N ASN A 196 0.51 -6.63 -2.91
CA ASN A 196 1.81 -6.13 -2.47
C ASN A 196 2.13 -4.73 -3.06
N ALA A 197 1.88 -4.53 -4.35
CA ALA A 197 2.07 -3.22 -4.98
C ALA A 197 1.16 -2.11 -4.38
N ARG A 198 0.00 -2.48 -3.82
CA ARG A 198 -0.90 -1.56 -3.09
C ARG A 198 -0.45 -1.34 -1.65
N LEU A 199 -0.01 -2.37 -0.92
CA LEU A 199 0.59 -2.23 0.42
C LEU A 199 1.84 -1.31 0.39
N LEU A 200 2.72 -1.50 -0.60
CA LEU A 200 3.89 -0.64 -0.85
C LEU A 200 3.51 0.80 -1.26
N HIS A 201 2.27 1.04 -1.71
CA HIS A 201 1.75 2.38 -1.96
C HIS A 201 1.24 3.04 -0.66
N VAL A 202 0.51 2.30 0.18
CA VAL A 202 0.09 2.76 1.52
C VAL A 202 1.31 3.11 2.38
N HIS A 203 2.33 2.25 2.37
CA HIS A 203 3.61 2.49 3.05
C HIS A 203 4.29 3.79 2.61
N ARG A 204 4.34 4.05 1.29
CA ARG A 204 4.89 5.30 0.73
C ARG A 204 4.09 6.54 1.13
N ILE A 205 2.76 6.41 1.24
CA ILE A 205 1.89 7.48 1.75
C ILE A 205 2.21 7.74 3.23
N ALA A 206 2.37 6.71 4.05
CA ALA A 206 2.76 6.82 5.46
C ALA A 206 4.08 7.58 5.63
N LEU A 207 5.13 7.17 4.91
CA LEU A 207 6.44 7.84 4.93
C LEU A 207 6.36 9.32 4.50
N ARG A 208 5.61 9.64 3.44
CA ARG A 208 5.43 11.02 2.96
C ARG A 208 4.66 11.89 3.96
N ASN A 209 3.73 11.33 4.72
CA ASN A 209 2.98 12.01 5.77
C ASN A 209 3.70 11.98 7.14
N HIS A 210 4.92 11.42 7.20
CA HIS A 210 5.71 11.20 8.41
C HIS A 210 5.01 10.34 9.48
N ASP A 211 4.07 9.49 9.07
CA ASP A 211 3.35 8.56 9.95
C ASP A 211 4.15 7.26 10.13
N ALA A 212 5.13 7.31 11.02
CA ALA A 212 6.00 6.18 11.32
C ALA A 212 5.23 4.96 11.86
N GLN A 213 4.11 5.14 12.55
CA GLN A 213 3.33 4.03 13.12
C GLN A 213 2.48 3.34 12.03
N LEU A 214 1.98 4.07 11.03
CA LEU A 214 1.35 3.44 9.87
C LEU A 214 2.38 2.69 9.01
N ALA A 215 3.60 3.20 8.86
CA ALA A 215 4.68 2.49 8.15
C ALA A 215 5.02 1.16 8.85
N ASP A 216 5.33 1.22 10.15
CA ASP A 216 5.56 0.08 11.06
C ASP A 216 4.42 -0.97 11.00
N PHE A 217 3.17 -0.53 11.05
CA PHE A 217 2.00 -1.41 10.93
C PHE A 217 1.95 -2.13 9.57
N VAL A 218 2.20 -1.45 8.45
CA VAL A 218 2.20 -2.07 7.12
C VAL A 218 3.38 -3.05 6.94
N GLU A 219 4.56 -2.70 7.47
CA GLU A 219 5.75 -3.56 7.46
C GLU A 219 5.55 -4.86 8.26
N SER A 220 5.12 -4.73 9.51
CA SER A 220 5.01 -5.85 10.46
C SER A 220 3.82 -6.77 10.18
N GLU A 221 2.65 -6.22 9.88
CA GLU A 221 1.39 -6.98 9.86
C GLU A 221 0.98 -7.45 8.45
N PHE A 222 1.68 -7.05 7.39
CA PHE A 222 1.32 -7.34 5.99
C PHE A 222 2.53 -7.70 5.11
N LEU A 223 3.51 -6.79 4.94
CA LEU A 223 4.53 -6.94 3.88
C LEU A 223 5.35 -8.23 3.97
N SER A 224 5.68 -8.70 5.18
CA SER A 224 6.37 -9.98 5.39
C SER A 224 5.54 -11.17 4.89
N MET A 225 4.28 -11.28 5.35
CA MET A 225 3.35 -12.35 4.94
C MET A 225 3.13 -12.33 3.42
N GLN A 226 3.08 -11.13 2.82
CA GLN A 226 2.84 -10.95 1.40
C GLN A 226 3.98 -11.49 0.52
N VAL A 227 5.23 -11.38 0.97
CA VAL A 227 6.38 -11.97 0.26
C VAL A 227 6.33 -13.50 0.35
N GLU A 228 5.94 -14.06 1.49
CA GLU A 228 5.80 -15.51 1.69
C GLU A 228 4.64 -16.09 0.86
N ALA A 229 3.50 -15.41 0.81
CA ALA A 229 2.37 -15.77 -0.05
C ALA A 229 2.75 -15.78 -1.54
N ILE A 230 3.40 -14.72 -2.04
CA ILE A 230 3.89 -14.64 -3.42
C ILE A 230 4.85 -15.80 -3.74
N LYS A 231 5.75 -16.15 -2.80
CA LYS A 231 6.68 -17.29 -2.95
C LYS A 231 5.93 -18.62 -3.02
N LYS A 232 5.02 -18.89 -2.08
CA LYS A 232 4.25 -20.15 -2.02
C LYS A 232 3.42 -20.36 -3.30
N ILE A 233 2.70 -19.34 -3.76
CA ILE A 233 1.91 -19.45 -5.00
C ILE A 233 2.83 -19.57 -6.24
N ALA A 234 3.98 -18.90 -6.28
CA ALA A 234 4.95 -19.09 -7.37
C ALA A 234 5.53 -20.52 -7.42
N GLU A 235 5.72 -21.15 -6.26
CA GLU A 235 6.15 -22.55 -6.15
C GLU A 235 5.04 -23.51 -6.59
N HIS A 236 3.77 -23.24 -6.27
CA HIS A 236 2.62 -23.98 -6.79
C HIS A 236 2.49 -23.86 -8.33
N VAL A 237 2.59 -22.65 -8.90
CA VAL A 237 2.62 -22.44 -10.38
C VAL A 237 3.76 -23.24 -11.03
N SER A 238 4.95 -23.22 -10.42
CA SER A 238 6.13 -23.92 -10.93
C SER A 238 6.00 -25.44 -10.86
N GLN A 239 5.30 -25.97 -9.85
CA GLN A 239 4.95 -27.39 -9.75
C GLN A 239 3.90 -27.80 -10.78
N LEU A 240 2.82 -27.02 -10.94
CA LEU A 240 1.77 -27.29 -11.92
C LEU A 240 2.29 -27.34 -13.36
N ARG A 241 3.16 -26.40 -13.73
CA ARG A 241 3.88 -26.42 -15.02
C ARG A 241 4.81 -27.63 -15.20
N ARG A 242 5.28 -28.26 -14.11
CA ARG A 242 6.16 -29.44 -14.13
C ARG A 242 5.39 -30.76 -14.23
N VAL A 243 4.27 -30.89 -13.52
CA VAL A 243 3.48 -32.13 -13.51
C VAL A 243 2.53 -32.26 -14.70
N GLY A 244 2.14 -31.14 -15.32
CA GLY A 244 1.25 -31.11 -16.48
C GLY A 244 -0.21 -31.45 -16.17
N ALA A 245 -1.05 -31.44 -17.20
CA ALA A 245 -2.49 -31.63 -17.11
C ALA A 245 -2.91 -33.08 -16.73
N GLY A 246 -4.20 -33.28 -16.46
CA GLY A 246 -4.76 -34.58 -16.12
C GLY A 246 -4.22 -35.12 -14.78
N HIS A 247 -3.60 -36.30 -14.81
CA HIS A 247 -3.09 -36.96 -13.60
C HIS A 247 -2.07 -36.10 -12.81
N GLY A 248 -1.31 -35.22 -13.48
CA GLY A 248 -0.40 -34.29 -12.82
C GLY A 248 -1.14 -33.30 -11.92
N VAL A 249 -2.13 -32.59 -12.47
CA VAL A 249 -3.04 -31.70 -11.73
C VAL A 249 -3.78 -32.44 -10.62
N TRP A 250 -4.30 -33.64 -10.89
CA TRP A 250 -4.99 -34.44 -9.88
C TRP A 250 -4.08 -34.83 -8.71
N HIS A 251 -2.86 -35.29 -8.97
CA HIS A 251 -1.92 -35.63 -7.90
C HIS A 251 -1.48 -34.38 -7.10
N PHE A 252 -1.30 -33.24 -7.79
CA PHE A 252 -1.07 -31.95 -7.13
C PHE A 252 -2.25 -31.53 -6.25
N ASN A 253 -3.50 -31.76 -6.67
CA ASN A 253 -4.70 -31.54 -5.85
C ASN A 253 -4.69 -32.40 -4.58
N GLN A 254 -4.32 -33.69 -4.67
CA GLN A 254 -4.22 -34.56 -3.50
C GLN A 254 -3.10 -34.14 -2.53
N MET A 255 -2.05 -33.47 -3.02
CA MET A 255 -1.00 -32.86 -2.21
C MET A 255 -1.54 -31.60 -1.50
N LEU A 256 -2.16 -30.68 -2.23
CA LEU A 256 -2.71 -29.42 -1.72
C LEU A 256 -3.83 -29.64 -0.68
N LEU A 257 -4.67 -30.66 -0.89
CA LEU A 257 -5.71 -31.08 0.07
C LEU A 257 -5.13 -31.50 1.42
N ARG A 258 -3.96 -32.15 1.40
CA ARG A 258 -3.23 -32.63 2.59
C ARG A 258 -2.32 -31.58 3.22
N GLU A 259 -2.02 -30.49 2.52
CA GLU A 259 -1.17 -29.42 3.06
C GLU A 259 -1.83 -28.76 4.27
N GLY A 260 -1.03 -28.33 5.24
CA GLY A 260 -1.51 -27.53 6.36
C GLY A 260 -2.08 -26.21 5.86
N GLY A 261 -3.07 -25.68 6.57
CA GLY A 261 -3.73 -24.43 6.19
C GLY A 261 -2.77 -23.26 6.13
N ILE A 262 -3.08 -22.27 5.29
CA ILE A 262 -2.27 -21.05 5.15
C ILE A 262 -2.44 -20.20 6.43
N ALA A 263 -1.44 -20.27 7.31
CA ALA A 263 -1.28 -19.40 8.47
C ALA A 263 -0.67 -18.04 8.07
#